data_AF-A0A1Z4JEK9-F1
#
_entry.id   AF-A0A1Z4JEK9-F1
#
_cell.length_a   1.000
_cell.length_b   1.000
_cell.length_c   1.000
_cell.angle_alpha   90.00
_cell.angle_beta   90.00
_cell.angle_gamma   90.00
#
_symmetry.space_group_name_H-M   'P 1'
#
loop_
_entity.id
_entity.type
_entity.pdbx_description
1 polymer ?
#
loop_
_entity_poly.entity_id
_entity_poly.type
_entity_poly.pdbx_seq_one_letter_code
_entity_poly.pdbx_strand_id
1 'polypeptide(L)' 'MSNDRPTPNPGSNEALNLGCRCPVLDNSHGKGYFMQPGLFVFNSDCPLHGQLLPAEEKTNADD' A
#
# COMPACT_ATOMS: atom_id res chain seq x y z
N MET A 1 3.20 -10.98 20.92
CA MET A 1 2.11 -10.21 20.29
C MET A 1 2.76 -9.27 19.31
N SER A 2 2.71 -9.57 18.01
CA SER A 2 3.36 -8.75 16.98
C SER A 2 2.70 -7.37 16.98
N ASN A 3 3.51 -6.31 17.06
CA ASN A 3 3.08 -4.91 17.14
C ASN A 3 2.61 -4.36 15.77
N ASP A 4 2.15 -5.23 14.87
CA ASP A 4 1.85 -4.88 13.49
C ASP A 4 0.46 -4.28 13.40
N ARG A 5 0.37 -2.97 13.62
CA ARG A 5 -0.81 -2.22 13.20
C ARG A 5 -0.93 -2.34 11.68
N PRO A 6 -2.14 -2.56 11.14
CA PRO A 6 -2.34 -2.63 9.70
C PRO A 6 -1.86 -1.33 9.04
N THR A 7 -1.10 -1.46 7.94
CA THR A 7 -0.67 -0.31 7.15
C THR A 7 -1.91 0.43 6.63
N PRO A 8 -2.06 1.75 6.89
CA PRO A 8 -3.22 2.49 6.45
C PRO A 8 -3.26 2.61 4.91
N ASN A 9 -4.47 2.76 4.37
CA ASN A 9 -4.69 2.78 2.92
C ASN A 9 -3.95 3.95 2.23
N PRO A 10 -3.42 3.75 1.01
CA PRO A 10 -2.82 4.81 0.19
C PRO A 10 -3.69 6.07 0.11
N GLY A 11 -3.08 7.24 0.33
CA GLY A 11 -3.76 8.53 0.25
C GLY A 11 -4.72 8.86 1.41
N SER A 12 -4.86 8.00 2.43
CA SER A 12 -5.63 8.32 3.63
C SER A 12 -4.92 9.33 4.54
N ASN A 13 -5.68 10.05 5.38
CA ASN A 13 -5.09 10.97 6.36
C ASN A 13 -4.10 10.27 7.31
N GLU A 14 -4.42 9.04 7.72
CA GLU A 14 -3.54 8.22 8.56
C GLU A 14 -2.24 7.87 7.83
N ALA A 15 -2.33 7.49 6.54
CA ALA A 15 -1.15 7.19 5.73
C ALA A 15 -0.29 8.44 5.49
N LEU A 16 -0.90 9.60 5.24
CA LEU A 16 -0.18 10.87 5.08
C LEU A 16 0.60 11.24 6.36
N ASN A 17 0.02 11.03 7.54
CA ASN A 17 0.69 11.24 8.82
C ASN A 17 1.91 10.32 9.03
N LEU A 18 1.97 9.19 8.31
CA LEU A 18 3.10 8.25 8.32
C LEU A 18 4.08 8.47 7.14
N GLY A 19 3.89 9.51 6.33
CA GLY A 19 4.79 9.85 5.21
C GLY A 19 4.41 9.24 3.85
N CYS A 20 3.18 8.76 3.69
CA CYS A 20 2.65 8.33 2.39
C CYS A 20 2.80 9.43 1.33
N ARG A 21 3.15 9.03 0.11
CA ARG A 21 3.24 9.92 -1.06
C ARG A 21 2.25 9.55 -2.17
N CYS A 22 1.42 8.52 -1.96
CA CYS A 22 0.47 8.04 -2.96
C CYS A 22 -0.59 9.11 -3.27
N PRO A 23 -1.15 9.14 -4.49
CA PRO A 23 -2.09 10.17 -4.90
C PRO A 23 -3.35 10.17 -4.03
N VAL A 24 -3.67 11.31 -3.41
CA VAL A 24 -4.79 11.41 -2.45
C VAL A 24 -6.14 11.37 -3.17
N LEU A 25 -6.28 12.11 -4.27
CA LEU A 25 -7.53 12.23 -5.01
C LEU A 25 -7.89 10.95 -5.77
N ASP A 26 -6.92 10.33 -6.45
CA ASP A 26 -7.15 9.07 -7.16
C ASP A 26 -7.60 7.97 -6.19
N ASN A 27 -7.02 7.93 -4.98
CA ASN A 27 -7.39 6.97 -3.95
C ASN A 27 -8.59 7.39 -3.10
N SER A 28 -9.27 8.48 -3.44
CA SER A 28 -10.45 8.98 -2.73
C SER A 28 -10.21 9.11 -1.22
N HIS A 29 -9.06 9.65 -0.82
CA HIS A 29 -8.61 9.73 0.58
C HIS A 29 -8.54 8.37 1.31
N GLY A 30 -8.11 7.31 0.60
CA GLY A 30 -7.98 5.96 1.13
C GLY A 30 -9.23 5.08 1.02
N LYS A 31 -10.25 5.51 0.27
CA LYS A 31 -11.45 4.72 -0.01
C LYS A 31 -11.29 3.78 -1.22
N GLY A 32 -10.29 4.03 -2.06
CA GLY A 32 -10.00 3.24 -3.25
C GLY A 32 -10.05 4.05 -4.54
N TYR A 33 -9.54 3.45 -5.61
CA TYR A 33 -9.47 4.01 -6.96
C TYR A 33 -10.83 3.87 -7.66
N PHE A 34 -11.34 4.96 -8.25
CA PHE A 34 -12.64 4.95 -8.95
C PHE A 34 -13.79 4.36 -8.11
N MET A 35 -13.83 4.67 -6.80
CA MET A 35 -14.84 4.13 -5.87
C MET A 35 -14.82 2.60 -5.74
N GLN A 36 -13.72 1.93 -6.09
CA GLN A 36 -13.52 0.50 -5.89
C GLN A 36 -12.68 0.26 -4.61
N PRO A 37 -13.29 -0.23 -3.52
CA PRO A 37 -12.54 -0.56 -2.30
C PRO A 37 -11.50 -1.65 -2.59
N GLY A 38 -10.32 -1.51 -1.98
CA GLY A 38 -9.22 -2.47 -2.12
C GLY A 38 -8.33 -2.28 -3.36
N LEU A 39 -8.73 -1.42 -4.31
CA LEU A 39 -7.90 -1.02 -5.44
C LEU A 39 -7.28 0.35 -5.16
N PHE A 40 -5.95 0.48 -5.29
CA PHE A 40 -5.24 1.72 -5.00
C PHE A 40 -4.15 2.01 -6.02
N VAL A 41 -3.91 3.30 -6.24
CA VAL A 41 -2.76 3.83 -6.97
C VAL A 41 -1.65 4.13 -5.95
N PHE A 42 -0.45 3.65 -6.20
CA PHE A 42 0.71 3.96 -5.38
C PHE A 42 1.87 4.48 -6.21
N ASN A 43 2.69 5.35 -5.62
CA ASN A 43 3.98 5.68 -6.21
C ASN A 43 4.97 4.58 -5.83
N SER A 44 5.77 4.12 -6.80
CA SER A 44 6.80 3.10 -6.57
C SER A 44 7.87 3.53 -5.55
N ASP A 45 8.06 4.84 -5.36
CA ASP A 45 8.98 5.42 -4.39
C ASP A 45 8.30 5.77 -3.05
N CYS A 46 7.02 5.45 -2.87
CA CYS A 46 6.33 5.74 -1.62
C CYS A 46 6.99 4.94 -0.48
N PRO A 47 7.51 5.58 0.58
CA PRO A 47 8.21 4.88 1.65
C PRO A 47 7.28 3.96 2.47
N LEU A 48 5.96 4.17 2.37
CA LEU A 48 4.95 3.38 3.08
C LEU A 48 4.34 2.26 2.23
N HIS A 49 4.20 2.46 0.90
CA HIS A 49 3.46 1.55 0.02
C HIS A 49 4.24 1.08 -1.22
N GLY A 50 5.33 1.77 -1.58
CA GLY A 50 6.16 1.44 -2.76
C GLY A 50 7.04 0.21 -2.59
N GLN A 51 7.10 -0.35 -1.37
CA GLN A 51 7.89 -1.54 -1.05
C GLN A 51 7.13 -2.86 -1.24
N LEU A 52 5.94 -2.86 -1.85
CA LEU A 52 5.03 -4.00 -1.92
C LEU A 52 5.31 -4.99 -3.06
N LEU A 53 6.48 -4.98 -3.68
CA LEU A 53 6.89 -6.11 -4.50
C LEU A 53 7.59 -7.13 -3.60
N PRO A 54 6.98 -8.29 -3.29
CA PRO A 54 7.74 -9.37 -2.67
C PRO A 54 8.88 -9.72 -3.61
N ALA A 55 10.10 -9.81 -3.08
CA ALA A 55 11.18 -10.46 -3.80
C ALA A 55 10.72 -11.89 -4.07
N GLU A 56 10.50 -12.23 -5.35
CA GLU A 56 10.29 -13.56 -5.94
C GLU A 56 10.21 -14.69 -4.89
N GLU A 57 8.99 -15.19 -4.63
CA GLU A 57 8.81 -16.43 -3.88
C GLU A 57 9.49 -17.56 -4.68
N LYS A 58 10.71 -17.94 -4.27
CA LYS A 58 11.41 -19.09 -4.83
C LYS A 58 10.55 -20.31 -4.53
N THR A 59 9.80 -20.76 -5.52
CA THR A 59 9.20 -22.09 -5.49
C THR A 59 10.37 -23.07 -5.56
N ASN A 60 10.70 -23.69 -4.43
CA ASN A 60 11.54 -24.87 -4.45
C ASN A 60 10.68 -25.99 -5.04
N ALA A 61 10.77 -26.16 -6.36
CA ALA A 61 10.43 -27.41 -7.01
C ALA A 61 11.62 -28.36 -6.79
N ASP A 62 11.59 -29.08 -5.67
CA ASP A 62 12.46 -30.24 -5.45
C ASP A 62 11.64 -31.49 -5.87
N ASP A 63 12.01 -32.07 -7.02
CA ASP A 63 11.71 -33.46 -7.44
C ASP A 63 12.88 -34.36 -7.02
#